data_AF-A0A7S6MLE7-F1
#
_entry.id   AF-A0A7S6MLE7-F1
#
_cell.length_a   1.000
_cell.length_b   1.000
_cell.length_c   1.000
_cell.angle_alpha   90.00
_cell.angle_beta   90.00
_cell.angle_gamma   90.00
#
_symmetry.space_group_name_H-M   'P 1'
#
loop_
_entity.id
_entity.type
_entity.pdbx_description
1 polymer ?
#
loop_
_entity_poly.entity_id
_entity_poly.type
_entity_poly.pdbx_seq_one_letter_code
_entity_poly.pdbx_strand_id
1 'polypeptide(L)' 'MSNLAPTDLMLQARDTATQYFNQAVRIIDSKFGEGYAKAHPELIAGFMRTAASDFHTAILNQKFDDLIAEIRDSL' A
#
# COMPACT_ATOMS: atom_id res chain seq x y z
N MET A 1 -2.95 20.76 4.65
CA MET A 1 -3.43 19.53 3.99
C MET A 1 -4.83 19.79 3.48
N SER A 2 -5.15 19.56 2.21
CA SER A 2 -6.55 19.66 1.76
C SER A 2 -7.33 18.53 2.43
N ASN A 3 -8.45 18.84 3.10
CA ASN A 3 -9.37 17.82 3.57
C ASN A 3 -9.99 17.14 2.34
N LEU A 4 -9.51 15.93 2.03
CA LEU A 4 -10.10 15.08 1.00
C LEU A 4 -11.54 14.74 1.39
N ALA A 5 -12.45 14.74 0.41
CA ALA A 5 -13.81 14.29 0.66
C ALA A 5 -13.81 12.77 0.92
N PRO A 6 -14.81 12.20 1.64
CA PRO A 6 -14.92 10.76 1.82
C PRO A 6 -14.89 9.96 0.52
N THR A 7 -15.46 10.52 -0.55
CA THR A 7 -15.42 9.93 -1.90
C THR A 7 -14.00 9.86 -2.46
N ASP A 8 -13.17 10.89 -2.22
CA ASP A 8 -11.79 10.90 -2.68
C ASP A 8 -10.97 9.85 -1.94
N LEU A 9 -11.18 9.71 -0.63
CA LEU A 9 -10.55 8.66 0.19
C LEU A 9 -10.98 7.25 -0.26
N MET A 10 -12.26 7.07 -0.59
CA MET A 10 -12.76 5.79 -1.12
C MET A 10 -12.12 5.45 -2.47
N LEU A 11 -12.02 6.41 -3.38
CA LEU A 11 -11.37 6.22 -4.69
C LEU A 11 -9.89 5.91 -4.52
N GLN A 12 -9.20 6.65 -3.66
CA GLN A 12 -7.79 6.42 -3.33
C GLN A 12 -7.55 5.00 -2.77
N ALA A 13 -8.42 4.52 -1.89
CA ALA A 13 -8.32 3.18 -1.32
C ALA A 13 -8.48 2.09 -2.40
N ARG A 14 -9.48 2.23 -3.28
CA ARG A 14 -9.69 1.32 -4.42
C ARG A 14 -8.47 1.31 -5.34
N ASP A 15 -7.94 2.48 -5.68
CA ASP A 15 -6.84 2.62 -6.61
C ASP A 15 -5.57 1.99 -6.04
N THR A 16 -5.30 2.20 -4.75
CA THR A 16 -4.19 1.55 -4.03
C THR A 16 -4.31 0.03 -4.06
N ALA A 17 -5.48 -0.51 -3.72
CA ALA A 17 -5.72 -1.95 -3.77
C ALA A 17 -5.55 -2.52 -5.19
N THR A 18 -5.99 -1.78 -6.21
CA THR A 18 -5.83 -2.17 -7.63
C THR A 18 -4.36 -2.23 -8.03
N GLN A 19 -3.55 -1.27 -7.59
CA GLN A 19 -2.10 -1.29 -7.85
C GLN A 19 -1.42 -2.50 -7.19
N TYR A 20 -1.74 -2.78 -5.93
CA TYR A 20 -1.19 -3.95 -5.23
C TYR A 20 -1.59 -5.26 -5.91
N PHE A 21 -2.86 -5.40 -6.31
CA PHE A 21 -3.34 -6.59 -7.01
C PHE A 21 -2.60 -6.80 -8.34
N ASN A 22 -2.52 -5.76 -9.17
CA ASN A 22 -1.86 -5.84 -10.48
C ASN A 22 -0.37 -6.20 -10.36
N GLN A 23 0.33 -5.61 -9.39
CA GLN A 23 1.73 -5.92 -9.15
C GLN A 23 1.94 -7.30 -8.54
N ALA A 24 1.07 -7.73 -7.63
CA ALA A 24 1.12 -9.09 -7.09
C ALA A 24 1.03 -10.13 -8.21
N VAL A 25 0.03 -10.00 -9.10
CA VAL A 25 -0.14 -10.90 -10.26
C VAL A 25 1.12 -10.91 -11.13
N ARG A 26 1.60 -9.74 -11.54
CA ARG A 26 2.79 -9.63 -12.40
C ARG A 26 4.05 -10.22 -11.77
N ILE A 27 4.30 -9.92 -10.49
CA ILE A 27 5.49 -10.40 -9.79
C ILE A 27 5.42 -11.91 -9.61
N ILE A 28 4.29 -12.45 -9.14
CA ILE A 28 4.12 -13.89 -8.94
C ILE A 28 4.30 -14.63 -10.26
N ASP A 29 3.61 -14.20 -11.33
CA ASP A 29 3.74 -14.84 -12.64
C ASP A 29 5.18 -14.74 -13.20
N SER A 30 5.86 -13.61 -13.00
CA SER A 30 7.26 -13.45 -13.43
C SER A 30 8.24 -14.40 -12.72
N LYS A 31 7.88 -14.90 -11.54
CA LYS A 31 8.74 -15.77 -10.72
C LYS A 31 8.40 -17.25 -10.87
N PHE A 32 7.13 -17.57 -11.03
CA PHE A 32 6.64 -18.94 -10.98
C PHE A 32 6.02 -19.43 -12.30
N GLY A 33 5.86 -18.55 -13.30
CA GLY A 33 5.31 -18.84 -14.60
C GLY A 33 3.95 -18.18 -14.84
N GLU A 34 3.62 -17.93 -16.10
CA GLU A 34 2.36 -17.30 -16.50
C GLU A 34 1.14 -18.08 -15.98
N GLY A 35 0.19 -17.37 -15.35
CA GLY A 35 -1.04 -17.96 -14.82
C GLY A 35 -0.90 -18.59 -13.43
N TYR A 36 0.31 -18.63 -12.85
CA TYR A 36 0.53 -19.17 -11.51
C TYR A 36 -0.24 -18.36 -10.45
N ALA A 37 -0.24 -17.03 -10.53
CA ALA A 37 -0.97 -16.17 -9.62
C ALA A 37 -2.49 -16.43 -9.67
N LYS A 38 -3.03 -16.73 -10.86
CA LYS A 38 -4.45 -17.07 -11.05
C LYS A 38 -4.78 -18.42 -10.42
N ALA A 39 -3.87 -19.39 -10.49
CA ALA A 39 -4.03 -20.70 -9.85
C ALA A 39 -3.88 -20.63 -8.32
N HIS A 40 -3.17 -19.60 -7.81
CA HIS A 40 -2.82 -19.42 -6.41
C HIS A 40 -3.25 -18.05 -5.85
N PRO A 41 -4.57 -17.74 -5.80
CA PRO A 41 -5.07 -16.44 -5.35
C PRO A 41 -4.70 -16.10 -3.89
N GLU A 42 -4.41 -17.09 -3.06
CA GLU A 42 -3.91 -16.92 -1.70
C GLU A 42 -2.57 -16.17 -1.66
N LEU A 43 -1.71 -16.35 -2.67
CA LEU A 43 -0.43 -15.65 -2.78
C LEU A 43 -0.64 -14.18 -3.14
N ILE A 44 -1.62 -13.87 -4.00
CA ILE A 44 -2.02 -12.49 -4.29
C ILE A 44 -2.51 -11.81 -3.01
N ALA A 45 -3.41 -12.47 -2.28
CA ALA A 45 -3.95 -11.93 -1.03
C ALA A 45 -2.86 -11.75 0.04
N GLY A 46 -1.92 -12.71 0.14
CA GLY A 46 -0.75 -12.60 1.01
C GLY A 46 0.11 -11.40 0.66
N PHE A 47 0.46 -11.26 -0.62
CA PHE A 47 1.25 -10.13 -1.13
C PHE A 47 0.57 -8.79 -0.81
N MET A 48 -0.72 -8.65 -1.12
CA MET A 48 -1.46 -7.41 -0.87
C MET A 48 -1.48 -7.03 0.62
N ARG A 49 -1.66 -8.01 1.52
CA ARG A 49 -1.62 -7.78 2.97
C ARG A 49 -0.23 -7.34 3.44
N THR A 50 0.82 -8.00 2.97
CA THR A 50 2.20 -7.64 3.32
C THR A 50 2.54 -6.23 2.83
N ALA A 51 2.22 -5.91 1.56
CA ALA A 51 2.48 -4.57 1.00
C ALA A 51 1.68 -3.47 1.72
N ALA A 52 0.40 -3.72 2.02
CA ALA A 52 -0.42 -2.76 2.77
C ALA A 52 0.09 -2.53 4.20
N SER A 53 0.53 -3.59 4.89
CA SER A 53 1.08 -3.50 6.24
C SER A 53 2.40 -2.73 6.25
N ASP A 54 3.31 -3.02 5.32
CA ASP A 54 4.60 -2.33 5.21
C ASP A 54 4.40 -0.83 4.94
N PHE A 55 3.53 -0.50 3.97
CA PHE A 55 3.20 0.89 3.66
C PHE A 55 2.56 1.62 4.84
N HIS A 56 1.65 0.96 5.57
CA HIS A 56 1.04 1.53 6.77
C HIS A 56 2.11 1.92 7.80
N THR A 57 3.04 1.01 8.10
CA THR A 57 4.15 1.28 9.04
C THR A 57 5.07 2.39 8.53
N ALA A 58 5.42 2.39 7.23
CA ALA A 58 6.29 3.40 6.65
C ALA A 58 5.69 4.82 6.74
N ILE A 59 4.41 4.97 6.37
CA ILE A 59 3.71 6.27 6.45
C ILE A 59 3.55 6.72 7.90
N LEU A 60 3.24 5.81 8.82
CA LEU A 60 3.12 6.14 10.24
C LEU A 60 4.45 6.67 10.80
N ASN A 61 5.56 5.99 10.51
CA ASN A 61 6.89 6.45 10.92
C ASN A 61 7.24 7.81 10.32
N GLN A 62 6.99 7.99 9.01
CA GLN A 62 7.22 9.28 8.35
C GLN A 62 6.42 10.42 8.99
N LYS A 63 5.16 10.16 9.38
CA LYS A 63 4.33 11.17 10.06
C LYS A 63 4.83 11.48 11.47
N PHE A 64 5.40 10.51 12.18
CA PHE A 64 6.06 10.78 13.45
C PHE A 64 7.32 11.62 13.26
N ASP A 65 8.14 11.33 12.25
CA ASP A 65 9.34 12.11 11.94
C ASP A 65 8.98 13.57 11.59
N ASP A 66 7.94 13.77 10.77
CA ASP A 66 7.38 15.09 10.44
C ASP A 66 7.00 15.85 11.74
N LEU A 67 6.24 15.22 12.63
CA LEU A 67 5.79 15.81 13.90
C LEU A 67 6.97 16.15 14.82
N ILE A 68 7.96 15.26 14.92
CA ILE A 68 9.15 15.49 15.76
C ILE A 68 9.93 16.70 15.25
N ALA A 69 10.06 16.85 13.93
CA ALA A 69 10.71 18.01 13.33
C ALA A 69 9.95 19.30 13.64
N GLU A 70 8.62 19.33 13.48
CA GLU A 70 7.78 20.49 13.81
C GLU A 70 7.93 20.93 15.27
N ILE A 71 7.93 19.97 16.21
CA ILE A 71 8.11 20.28 17.64
C ILE A 71 9.51 20.85 17.90
N ARG A 72 10.56 20.23 17.36
CA ARG A 72 11.93 20.71 17.54
C ARG A 72 12.10 22.14 17.03
N ASP A 73 11.53 22.44 15.88
CA ASP A 73 11.68 23.74 15.24
C ASP A 73 10.80 24.84 15.91
N SER A 74 9.92 24.45 16.83
CA SER A 74 9.10 25.36 17.65
C SER A 74 9.73 25.75 19.01
N LEU A 75 10.84 25.12 19.39
CA LEU A 75 11.60 25.37 20.62
C LEU A 75 12.79 26.30 20.37
#